data_AF-A0A5J4TLC5-F1
#
_entry.id   AF-A0A5J4TLC5-F1
#
_cell.length_a   1.000
_cell.length_b   1.000
_cell.length_c   1.000
_cell.angle_alpha   90.00
_cell.angle_beta   90.00
_cell.angle_gamma   90.00
#
_symmetry.space_group_name_H-M   'P 1'
#
loop_
_entity.id
_entity.type
_entity.pdbx_description
1 polymer ?
#
loop_
_entity_poly.entity_id
_entity_poly.type
_entity_poly.pdbx_seq_one_letter_code
_entity_poly.pdbx_strand_id
1 'polypeptide(L)'
;MNRQFMKIHIPKSQENLQTIENLLKTFVIQPFQNDGEHHFSIKEIKPESLMPSLFDKEVIISLSDSDHDVTQMQNSFITLEFKMNLLFDNKFDQFTESYKAGTFIFIGLKNSAELIKQYVLYHRGKTIDGSLQNDATTELFFYNTIKPKSEKNSNRLVHSLYENVRKDDIFCCSRYFNIKEISEVLAPQTSSPYAMPVGFTVSIPLDDLLIFSAFSEYPNSLFDDLKIKFKINPSAFVFCQVDPVMSMAKYYAINKDELLSSGQDKLKDIDLFFRNWSLTFQYTNMYTQIGCTADLITGIRAEELTPSGLKNLVCDIKPV
;
A
#
# COMPACT_ATOMS: atom_id res chain seq x y z
N MET A 1 18.76 -29.07 -23.15
CA MET A 1 17.65 -28.72 -22.24
C MET A 1 18.12 -27.57 -21.36
N ASN A 2 18.15 -26.35 -21.92
CA ASN A 2 18.74 -25.17 -21.28
C ASN A 2 17.63 -24.39 -20.57
N ARG A 3 17.57 -24.45 -19.24
CA ARG A 3 16.82 -23.49 -18.42
C ARG A 3 17.65 -22.20 -18.35
N GLN A 4 17.37 -21.26 -19.24
CA GLN A 4 17.78 -19.87 -19.05
C GLN A 4 17.00 -19.32 -17.85
N PHE A 5 17.71 -19.14 -16.73
CA PHE A 5 17.25 -18.30 -15.64
C PHE A 5 17.10 -16.88 -16.19
N MET A 6 15.85 -16.45 -16.36
CA MET A 6 15.51 -15.07 -16.69
C MET A 6 15.95 -14.21 -15.50
N LYS A 7 17.14 -13.60 -15.60
CA LYS A 7 17.57 -12.53 -14.70
C LYS A 7 16.63 -11.35 -14.96
N ILE A 8 15.61 -11.19 -14.11
CA ILE A 8 14.77 -10.00 -14.11
C ILE A 8 15.65 -8.86 -13.60
N HIS A 9 16.14 -8.06 -14.54
CA HIS A 9 16.78 -6.79 -14.26
C HIS A 9 15.67 -5.88 -13.72
N ILE A 10 15.64 -5.65 -12.40
CA ILE A 10 14.70 -4.72 -11.78
C ILE A 10 15.12 -3.31 -12.25
N PRO A 11 14.30 -2.60 -13.04
CA PRO A 11 14.67 -1.27 -13.50
C PRO A 11 14.77 -0.31 -12.31
N LYS A 12 15.83 0.49 -12.30
CA LYS A 12 15.96 1.70 -11.47
C LYS A 12 14.90 2.71 -11.91
N SER A 13 13.70 2.61 -11.33
CA SER A 13 12.84 3.70 -10.89
C SER A 13 11.44 3.14 -10.65
N GLN A 14 10.85 3.47 -9.50
CA GLN A 14 9.42 3.24 -9.26
C GLN A 14 8.52 3.98 -10.27
N GLU A 15 9.08 4.84 -11.13
CA GLU A 15 8.33 5.70 -12.05
C GLU A 15 7.70 4.95 -13.24
N ASN A 16 8.36 3.93 -13.79
CA ASN A 16 7.84 3.27 -15.00
C ASN A 16 6.80 2.16 -14.74
N LEU A 17 6.49 1.85 -13.47
CA LEU A 17 5.45 0.89 -13.06
C LEU A 17 4.25 1.57 -12.39
N GLN A 18 4.14 2.90 -12.46
CA GLN A 18 3.25 3.68 -11.59
C GLN A 18 1.76 3.38 -11.69
N THR A 19 1.26 2.74 -12.75
CA THR A 19 -0.16 2.37 -12.87
C THR A 19 -0.34 0.93 -13.35
N ILE A 20 -1.32 0.25 -12.74
CA ILE A 20 -1.78 -1.10 -13.14
C ILE A 20 -2.11 -1.14 -14.63
N GLU A 21 -2.63 -0.04 -15.17
CA GLU A 21 -2.89 0.16 -16.59
C GLU A 21 -1.65 -0.05 -17.48
N ASN A 22 -0.49 0.51 -17.12
CA ASN A 22 0.75 0.33 -17.89
C ASN A 22 1.22 -1.13 -17.84
N LEU A 23 1.01 -1.78 -16.69
CA LEU A 23 1.30 -3.19 -16.49
C LEU A 23 0.41 -4.07 -17.36
N LEU A 24 -0.90 -3.80 -17.41
CA LEU A 24 -1.86 -4.51 -18.25
C LEU A 24 -1.60 -4.27 -19.75
N LYS A 25 -1.35 -3.03 -20.18
CA LYS A 25 -0.99 -2.70 -21.57
C LYS A 25 0.24 -3.44 -22.05
N THR A 26 1.21 -3.71 -21.18
CA THR A 26 2.41 -4.49 -21.50
C THR A 26 2.09 -5.95 -21.84
N PHE A 27 1.02 -6.51 -21.27
CA PHE A 27 0.55 -7.87 -21.57
C PHE A 27 -0.47 -7.93 -22.71
N VAL A 28 -1.22 -6.84 -22.95
CA VAL A 28 -2.33 -6.81 -23.92
C VAL A 28 -1.87 -6.51 -25.35
N ILE A 29 -0.72 -5.86 -25.57
CA ILE A 29 -0.28 -5.46 -26.91
C ILE A 29 0.71 -6.48 -27.50
N GLN A 30 0.21 -7.65 -27.91
CA GLN A 30 0.80 -8.38 -29.03
C GLN A 30 0.07 -7.98 -30.32
N PRO A 31 0.75 -7.87 -31.48
CA PRO A 31 0.08 -7.56 -32.75
C PRO A 31 -0.93 -8.67 -33.05
N PHE A 32 -2.22 -8.31 -32.97
CA PHE A 32 -3.35 -9.24 -33.03
C PHE A 32 -3.50 -9.89 -34.41
N GLN A 33 -3.52 -11.22 -34.44
CA GLN A 33 -4.03 -12.04 -35.53
C GLN A 33 -5.33 -12.70 -35.04
N ASN A 34 -6.43 -12.57 -35.77
CA ASN A 34 -7.70 -13.18 -35.39
C ASN A 34 -7.69 -14.69 -35.69
N ASP A 35 -7.60 -15.55 -34.67
CA ASP A 35 -7.44 -17.00 -34.75
C ASP A 35 -8.61 -17.81 -34.16
N GLY A 36 -9.63 -17.15 -33.63
CA GLY A 36 -10.80 -17.79 -33.03
C GLY A 36 -10.67 -18.10 -31.53
N GLU A 37 -9.61 -17.60 -30.86
CA GLU A 37 -9.53 -17.61 -29.39
C GLU A 37 -10.20 -16.37 -28.77
N HIS A 38 -10.73 -16.54 -27.55
CA HIS A 38 -11.56 -15.60 -26.79
C HIS A 38 -11.11 -14.13 -26.86
N HIS A 39 -11.91 -13.28 -27.51
CA HIS A 39 -11.67 -11.83 -27.56
C HIS A 39 -12.10 -11.16 -26.24
N PHE A 40 -11.17 -10.47 -25.58
CA PHE A 40 -11.48 -9.63 -24.40
C PHE A 40 -11.41 -8.15 -24.80
N SER A 41 -12.50 -7.41 -24.55
CA SER A 41 -12.54 -5.95 -24.69
C SER A 41 -12.53 -5.33 -23.30
N ILE A 42 -11.52 -4.50 -23.01
CA ILE A 42 -11.39 -3.79 -21.73
C ILE A 42 -11.89 -2.37 -21.92
N LYS A 43 -12.78 -1.91 -21.03
CA LYS A 43 -13.28 -0.53 -21.02
C LYS A 43 -13.02 0.11 -19.67
N GLU A 44 -12.46 1.32 -19.70
CA GLU A 44 -12.31 2.15 -18.51
C GLU A 44 -13.57 3.01 -18.35
N ILE A 45 -14.18 2.94 -17.16
CA ILE A 45 -15.38 3.71 -16.83
C ILE A 45 -15.00 4.83 -15.86
N LYS A 46 -15.32 6.06 -16.23
CA LYS A 46 -15.13 7.22 -15.34
C LYS A 46 -16.26 7.27 -14.29
N PRO A 47 -15.96 7.71 -13.05
CA PRO A 47 -16.99 7.89 -12.04
C PRO A 47 -18.03 8.93 -12.48
N GLU A 48 -19.29 8.72 -12.12
CA GLU A 48 -20.38 9.69 -12.34
C GLU A 48 -20.33 10.83 -11.32
N SER A 49 -19.84 10.54 -10.11
CA SER A 49 -19.60 11.55 -9.09
C SER A 49 -18.48 12.51 -9.49
N LEU A 50 -18.62 13.80 -9.12
CA LEU A 50 -17.60 14.82 -9.34
C LEU A 50 -16.28 14.49 -8.62
N MET A 51 -15.18 14.47 -9.36
CA MET A 51 -13.82 14.28 -8.83
C MET A 51 -13.00 15.58 -8.92
N PRO A 52 -12.10 15.85 -7.96
CA PRO A 52 -11.81 15.08 -6.74
C PRO A 52 -12.94 15.18 -5.70
N SER A 53 -13.10 14.12 -4.91
CA SER A 53 -14.14 14.00 -3.88
C SER A 53 -13.54 13.89 -2.48
N LEU A 54 -14.19 14.48 -1.48
CA LEU A 54 -13.83 14.32 -0.07
C LEU A 54 -14.26 12.95 0.46
N PHE A 55 -13.66 12.50 1.57
CA PHE A 55 -13.93 11.18 2.15
C PHE A 55 -15.38 10.96 2.63
N ASP A 56 -16.06 12.04 3.03
CA ASP A 56 -17.45 12.02 3.51
C ASP A 56 -18.48 12.02 2.37
N LYS A 57 -18.03 12.23 1.14
CA LYS A 57 -18.87 12.26 -0.05
C LYS A 57 -19.02 10.87 -0.67
N GLU A 58 -20.15 10.68 -1.32
CA GLU A 58 -20.47 9.45 -2.04
C GLU A 58 -19.81 9.47 -3.41
N VAL A 59 -19.13 8.39 -3.74
CA VAL A 59 -18.57 8.11 -5.06
C VAL A 59 -19.54 7.18 -5.78
N ILE A 60 -19.87 7.49 -7.03
CA ILE A 60 -20.77 6.69 -7.86
C ILE A 60 -19.99 6.22 -9.09
N ILE A 61 -19.95 4.91 -9.31
CA ILE A 61 -19.28 4.29 -10.44
C ILE A 61 -20.27 3.33 -11.12
N SER A 62 -20.39 3.47 -12.44
CA SER A 62 -21.13 2.51 -13.27
C SER A 62 -20.28 1.26 -13.46
N LEU A 63 -20.88 0.10 -13.20
CA LEU A 63 -20.24 -1.21 -13.31
C LEU A 63 -20.60 -1.94 -14.60
N SER A 64 -21.65 -1.48 -15.29
CA SER A 64 -22.05 -1.96 -16.62
C SER A 64 -21.96 -0.82 -17.63
N ASP A 65 -21.87 -1.19 -18.91
CA ASP A 65 -21.84 -0.24 -20.02
C ASP A 65 -22.61 -0.78 -21.23
N SER A 66 -23.34 0.09 -21.92
CA SER A 66 -24.20 -0.28 -23.06
C SER A 66 -23.44 -0.79 -24.28
N ASP A 67 -22.15 -0.47 -24.39
CA ASP A 67 -21.31 -0.88 -25.52
C ASP A 67 -20.79 -2.32 -25.38
N HIS A 68 -21.03 -2.97 -24.25
CA HIS A 68 -20.61 -4.34 -23.96
C HIS A 68 -21.82 -5.25 -23.75
N ASP A 69 -21.77 -6.45 -24.31
CA ASP A 69 -22.85 -7.44 -24.16
C ASP A 69 -22.77 -8.22 -22.84
N VAL A 70 -21.56 -8.41 -22.30
CA VAL A 70 -21.28 -9.20 -21.08
C VAL A 70 -20.26 -8.47 -20.21
N THR A 71 -20.53 -8.39 -18.91
CA THR A 71 -19.58 -7.88 -17.90
C THR A 71 -18.96 -9.03 -17.11
N GLN A 72 -17.63 -9.06 -17.03
CA GLN A 72 -16.87 -10.02 -16.20
C GLN A 72 -16.52 -9.40 -14.84
N MET A 73 -17.48 -9.39 -13.90
CA MET A 73 -17.31 -8.70 -12.61
C MET A 73 -16.10 -9.23 -11.82
N GLN A 74 -15.89 -10.54 -11.81
CA GLN A 74 -14.77 -11.19 -11.12
C GLN A 74 -13.38 -10.71 -11.60
N ASN A 75 -13.26 -10.20 -12.82
CA ASN A 75 -12.00 -9.73 -13.39
C ASN A 75 -11.88 -8.19 -13.38
N SER A 76 -12.91 -7.50 -12.88
CA SER A 76 -12.99 -6.05 -12.84
C SER A 76 -12.45 -5.50 -11.52
N PHE A 77 -11.91 -4.29 -11.58
CA PHE A 77 -11.37 -3.60 -10.41
C PHE A 77 -11.71 -2.12 -10.44
N ILE A 78 -11.85 -1.51 -9.26
CA ILE A 78 -11.97 -0.07 -9.06
C ILE A 78 -10.57 0.48 -8.76
N THR A 79 -10.10 1.41 -9.58
CA THR A 79 -8.84 2.13 -9.32
C THR A 79 -9.12 3.52 -8.77
N LEU A 80 -8.43 3.88 -7.68
CA LEU A 80 -8.56 5.17 -7.01
C LEU A 80 -7.16 5.78 -6.80
N GLU A 81 -6.98 7.03 -7.23
CA GLU A 81 -5.78 7.81 -6.92
C GLU A 81 -6.05 8.69 -5.70
N PHE A 82 -5.28 8.48 -4.64
CA PHE A 82 -5.39 9.29 -3.43
C PHE A 82 -4.34 10.37 -3.38
N LYS A 83 -4.76 11.54 -2.91
CA LYS A 83 -3.88 12.62 -2.47
C LYS A 83 -4.31 13.02 -1.08
N MET A 84 -3.40 12.91 -0.12
CA MET A 84 -3.66 13.26 1.28
C MET A 84 -2.45 13.97 1.87
N ASN A 85 -2.67 14.73 2.93
CA ASN A 85 -1.59 15.29 3.74
C ASN A 85 -1.43 14.43 4.98
N LEU A 86 -0.23 13.88 5.18
CA LEU A 86 0.15 13.27 6.44
C LEU A 86 0.61 14.36 7.40
N LEU A 87 0.10 14.30 8.62
CA LEU A 87 0.42 15.25 9.68
C LEU A 87 1.37 14.59 10.68
N PHE A 88 2.47 15.28 10.98
CA PHE A 88 3.47 14.85 11.94
C PHE A 88 3.57 15.86 13.08
N ASP A 89 3.55 15.39 14.32
CA ASP A 89 3.68 16.26 15.48
C ASP A 89 5.13 16.75 15.67
N ASN A 90 6.10 15.91 15.27
CA ASN A 90 7.53 16.10 15.49
C ASN A 90 8.33 15.96 14.19
N LYS A 91 9.45 16.67 14.11
CA LYS A 91 10.48 16.44 13.10
C LYS A 91 11.38 15.28 13.50
N PHE A 92 12.18 14.82 12.54
CA PHE A 92 13.10 13.70 12.69
C PHE A 92 14.53 14.15 13.00
N ASP A 93 14.72 15.36 13.55
CA ASP A 93 16.04 15.99 13.72
C ASP A 93 16.98 15.23 14.67
N GLN A 94 16.41 14.45 15.58
CA GLN A 94 17.15 13.59 16.51
C GLN A 94 17.88 12.40 15.83
N PHE A 95 17.56 12.11 14.58
CA PHE A 95 18.13 10.98 13.85
C PHE A 95 19.33 11.40 13.01
N THR A 96 20.34 10.51 12.92
CA THR A 96 21.47 10.70 12.02
C THR A 96 21.02 10.62 10.56
N GLU A 97 21.72 11.31 9.66
CA GLU A 97 21.39 11.30 8.23
C GLU A 97 21.41 9.88 7.63
N SER A 98 22.37 9.05 8.03
CA SER A 98 22.45 7.65 7.62
C SER A 98 21.24 6.84 8.09
N TYR A 99 20.74 7.08 9.32
CA TYR A 99 19.53 6.44 9.82
C TYR A 99 18.29 6.89 9.04
N LYS A 100 18.16 8.20 8.81
CA LYS A 100 17.02 8.76 8.06
C LYS A 100 16.94 8.18 6.65
N ALA A 101 18.10 8.06 5.99
CA ALA A 101 18.17 7.54 4.62
C ALA A 101 17.93 6.03 4.55
N GLY A 102 18.36 5.27 5.57
CA GLY A 102 18.28 3.82 5.61
C GLY A 102 17.04 3.23 6.29
N THR A 103 16.12 4.06 6.79
CA THR A 103 14.88 3.61 7.45
C THR A 103 13.67 3.95 6.61
N PHE A 104 12.81 2.95 6.34
CA PHE A 104 11.58 3.11 5.58
C PHE A 104 10.33 2.94 6.44
N ILE A 105 9.32 3.75 6.15
CA ILE A 105 7.98 3.67 6.71
C ILE A 105 7.04 3.29 5.56
N PHE A 106 6.28 2.23 5.76
CA PHE A 106 5.15 1.86 4.94
C PHE A 106 3.95 2.71 5.32
N ILE A 107 3.24 3.26 4.33
CA ILE A 107 1.97 3.96 4.51
C ILE A 107 0.99 3.50 3.44
N GLY A 108 -0.18 3.00 3.84
CA GLY A 108 -1.15 2.44 2.91
C GLY A 108 -2.30 1.74 3.59
N LEU A 109 -2.77 0.68 2.95
CA LEU A 109 -3.89 -0.15 3.42
C LEU A 109 -3.42 -1.59 3.63
N LYS A 110 -3.99 -2.29 4.63
CA LYS A 110 -3.78 -3.74 4.79
C LYS A 110 -4.44 -4.52 3.66
N ASN A 111 -5.61 -4.05 3.26
CA ASN A 111 -6.36 -4.51 2.11
C ASN A 111 -6.98 -3.30 1.42
N SER A 112 -6.85 -3.22 0.09
CA SER A 112 -7.47 -2.18 -0.71
C SER A 112 -8.99 -2.09 -0.51
N ALA A 113 -9.70 -3.21 -0.35
CA ALA A 113 -11.15 -3.22 -0.17
C ALA A 113 -11.61 -2.54 1.13
N GLU A 114 -10.81 -2.57 2.21
CA GLU A 114 -11.13 -1.92 3.51
C GLU A 114 -11.33 -0.39 3.38
N LEU A 115 -10.90 0.17 2.25
CA LEU A 115 -11.13 1.55 1.88
C LEU A 115 -12.61 1.89 1.63
N ILE A 116 -13.44 0.91 1.31
CA ILE A 116 -14.88 1.11 1.17
C ILE A 116 -15.52 0.96 2.56
N LYS A 117 -16.10 2.05 3.07
CA LYS A 117 -16.78 2.06 4.38
C LYS A 117 -18.22 1.58 4.27
N GLN A 118 -18.92 2.10 3.27
CA GLN A 118 -20.33 1.90 3.02
C GLN A 118 -20.52 1.75 1.54
N TYR A 119 -21.42 0.88 1.11
CA TYR A 119 -21.83 0.82 -0.27
C TYR A 119 -23.29 0.42 -0.42
N VAL A 120 -23.85 0.73 -1.57
CA VAL A 120 -25.17 0.29 -2.00
C VAL A 120 -25.18 0.15 -3.52
N LEU A 121 -25.92 -0.83 -4.03
CA LEU A 121 -26.04 -1.07 -5.46
C LEU A 121 -27.32 -0.47 -6.01
N TYR A 122 -27.22 0.07 -7.23
CA TYR A 122 -28.36 0.55 -8.00
C TYR A 122 -28.44 -0.21 -9.32
N HIS A 123 -29.65 -0.51 -9.73
CA HIS A 123 -29.95 -1.02 -11.06
C HIS A 123 -31.10 -0.19 -11.64
N ARG A 124 -30.88 0.45 -12.80
CA ARG A 124 -31.89 1.28 -13.49
C ARG A 124 -32.48 2.35 -12.58
N GLY A 125 -31.61 3.06 -11.87
CA GLY A 125 -31.97 4.12 -10.92
C GLY A 125 -32.67 3.65 -9.62
N LYS A 126 -32.83 2.35 -9.39
CA LYS A 126 -33.43 1.80 -8.15
C LYS A 126 -32.40 1.10 -7.30
N THR A 127 -32.47 1.30 -5.98
CA THR A 127 -31.66 0.54 -5.03
C THR A 127 -32.01 -0.94 -5.10
N ILE A 128 -30.98 -1.80 -5.15
CA ILE A 128 -31.16 -3.25 -5.06
C ILE A 128 -31.41 -3.62 -3.60
N ASP A 129 -32.50 -4.34 -3.33
CA ASP A 129 -32.84 -4.77 -1.98
C ASP A 129 -31.74 -5.69 -1.39
N GLY A 130 -31.46 -5.54 -0.10
CA GLY A 130 -30.38 -6.26 0.58
C GLY A 130 -28.95 -5.84 0.20
N SER A 131 -28.75 -4.88 -0.72
CA SER A 131 -27.40 -4.45 -1.13
C SER A 131 -26.76 -3.38 -0.25
N LEU A 132 -27.53 -2.78 0.67
CA LEU A 132 -27.03 -1.72 1.55
C LEU A 132 -26.08 -2.30 2.59
N GLN A 133 -24.81 -1.91 2.53
CA GLN A 133 -23.80 -2.22 3.53
C GLN A 133 -23.36 -0.94 4.25
N ASN A 134 -23.58 -0.89 5.56
CA ASN A 134 -23.27 0.28 6.40
C ASN A 134 -21.91 0.19 7.10
N ASP A 135 -21.32 -1.02 7.17
CA ASP A 135 -19.96 -1.26 7.68
C ASP A 135 -19.29 -2.38 6.87
N ALA A 136 -18.86 -2.03 5.66
CA ALA A 136 -18.18 -2.95 4.77
C ALA A 136 -16.82 -3.38 5.33
N THR A 137 -16.15 -2.55 6.14
CA THR A 137 -14.84 -2.88 6.73
C THR A 137 -14.88 -4.20 7.51
N THR A 138 -15.91 -4.41 8.33
CA THR A 138 -16.08 -5.62 9.13
C THR A 138 -16.36 -6.84 8.26
N GLU A 139 -17.26 -6.71 7.28
CA GLU A 139 -17.58 -7.77 6.31
C GLU A 139 -16.33 -8.20 5.53
N LEU A 140 -15.60 -7.22 5.01
CA LEU A 140 -14.37 -7.42 4.26
C LEU A 140 -13.29 -8.05 5.14
N PHE A 141 -13.16 -7.65 6.40
CA PHE A 141 -12.23 -8.28 7.32
C PHE A 141 -12.51 -9.80 7.45
N PHE A 142 -13.76 -10.20 7.62
CA PHE A 142 -14.13 -11.62 7.71
C PHE A 142 -13.89 -12.36 6.39
N TYR A 143 -14.37 -11.82 5.29
CA TYR A 143 -14.22 -12.41 3.96
C TYR A 143 -12.75 -12.60 3.59
N ASN A 144 -11.94 -11.58 3.85
CA ASN A 144 -10.50 -11.67 3.61
C ASN A 144 -9.82 -12.63 4.59
N THR A 145 -10.27 -12.76 5.84
CA THR A 145 -9.64 -13.70 6.79
C THR A 145 -9.72 -15.15 6.30
N ILE A 146 -10.81 -15.54 5.64
CA ILE A 146 -10.98 -16.90 5.10
C ILE A 146 -10.27 -17.13 3.76
N LYS A 147 -9.88 -16.07 3.04
CA LYS A 147 -9.15 -16.21 1.76
C LYS A 147 -7.79 -16.89 1.96
N PRO A 148 -7.41 -17.86 1.08
CA PRO A 148 -6.12 -18.53 1.13
C PRO A 148 -4.95 -17.55 1.01
N LYS A 149 -3.86 -17.80 1.73
CA LYS A 149 -2.65 -16.96 1.67
C LYS A 149 -2.04 -16.90 0.26
N SER A 150 -2.17 -17.96 -0.53
CA SER A 150 -1.70 -18.01 -1.92
C SER A 150 -2.41 -17.00 -2.81
N GLU A 151 -3.72 -16.84 -2.65
CA GLU A 151 -4.54 -15.88 -3.39
C GLU A 151 -4.17 -14.44 -3.01
N LYS A 152 -3.98 -14.19 -1.70
CA LYS A 152 -3.56 -12.88 -1.19
C LYS A 152 -2.19 -12.45 -1.71
N ASN A 153 -1.31 -13.41 -1.97
CA ASN A 153 0.03 -13.15 -2.50
C ASN A 153 0.08 -13.02 -4.03
N SER A 154 -0.90 -13.59 -4.77
CA SER A 154 -0.93 -13.50 -6.23
C SER A 154 -1.49 -12.16 -6.73
N ASN A 155 -2.44 -11.58 -5.99
CA ASN A 155 -3.11 -10.34 -6.36
C ASN A 155 -2.25 -9.13 -6.01
N ARG A 156 -1.55 -8.61 -7.01
CA ARG A 156 -0.66 -7.45 -6.87
C ARG A 156 -1.46 -6.20 -6.52
N LEU A 157 -0.95 -5.41 -5.57
CA LEU A 157 -1.48 -4.11 -5.12
C LEU A 157 -2.83 -4.18 -4.40
N VAL A 158 -3.25 -5.37 -3.96
CA VAL A 158 -4.51 -5.59 -3.24
C VAL A 158 -4.26 -5.78 -1.75
N HIS A 159 -3.41 -6.75 -1.39
CA HIS A 159 -3.11 -7.07 0.00
C HIS A 159 -1.70 -6.64 0.39
N SER A 160 -1.59 -6.03 1.57
CA SER A 160 -0.34 -5.68 2.21
C SER A 160 -0.16 -6.57 3.43
N LEU A 161 0.18 -7.86 3.20
CA LEU A 161 0.48 -8.77 4.31
C LEU A 161 1.70 -8.27 5.07
N TYR A 162 1.61 -8.27 6.41
CA TYR A 162 2.68 -7.72 7.25
C TYR A 162 4.03 -8.41 6.99
N GLU A 163 4.03 -9.72 6.77
CA GLU A 163 5.25 -10.48 6.52
C GLU A 163 5.94 -10.12 5.20
N ASN A 164 5.18 -9.58 4.25
CA ASN A 164 5.68 -9.11 2.96
C ASN A 164 6.12 -7.64 3.08
N VAL A 165 5.30 -6.79 3.72
CA VAL A 165 5.60 -5.37 3.91
C VAL A 165 6.86 -5.15 4.74
N ARG A 166 7.05 -5.91 5.82
CA ARG A 166 8.29 -5.81 6.62
C ARG A 166 9.54 -6.17 5.82
N LYS A 167 9.38 -6.89 4.70
CA LYS A 167 10.46 -7.26 3.76
C LYS A 167 10.51 -6.35 2.53
N ASP A 168 9.83 -5.20 2.57
CA ASP A 168 9.82 -4.22 1.49
C ASP A 168 9.24 -4.77 0.16
N ASP A 169 8.14 -5.54 0.25
CA ASP A 169 7.47 -6.04 -0.94
C ASP A 169 6.86 -4.89 -1.76
N ILE A 170 7.05 -4.96 -3.08
CA ILE A 170 6.63 -3.95 -4.06
C ILE A 170 5.18 -4.13 -4.51
N PHE A 171 4.55 -5.27 -4.19
CA PHE A 171 3.18 -5.58 -4.60
C PHE A 171 2.12 -5.18 -3.58
N CYS A 172 2.43 -4.27 -2.66
CA CYS A 172 1.52 -3.83 -1.61
C CYS A 172 0.70 -2.60 -1.99
N CYS A 173 -0.48 -2.44 -1.38
CA CYS A 173 -1.39 -1.32 -1.58
C CYS A 173 -0.93 -0.07 -0.80
N SER A 174 0.20 0.51 -1.20
CA SER A 174 0.93 1.46 -0.35
C SER A 174 2.01 2.26 -1.08
N ARG A 175 2.61 3.17 -0.32
CA ARG A 175 3.89 3.78 -0.66
C ARG A 175 4.85 3.67 0.52
N TYR A 176 6.10 3.35 0.22
CA TYR A 176 7.19 3.40 1.18
C TYR A 176 7.87 4.76 1.10
N PHE A 177 8.12 5.37 2.25
CA PHE A 177 8.86 6.61 2.40
C PHE A 177 10.09 6.34 3.23
N ASN A 178 11.26 6.80 2.80
CA ASN A 178 12.39 6.85 3.73
C ASN A 178 12.25 8.08 4.64
N ILE A 179 12.75 7.99 5.87
CA ILE A 179 12.63 9.10 6.84
C ILE A 179 13.34 10.37 6.33
N LYS A 180 14.37 10.25 5.49
CA LYS A 180 15.07 11.39 4.89
C LYS A 180 14.14 12.22 3.98
N GLU A 181 13.40 11.57 3.08
CA GLU A 181 12.40 12.21 2.21
C GLU A 181 11.37 12.97 3.04
N ILE A 182 10.87 12.35 4.12
CA ILE A 182 9.96 13.00 5.05
C ILE A 182 10.64 14.22 5.68
N SER A 183 11.84 14.04 6.24
CA SER A 183 12.58 15.10 6.92
C SER A 183 12.84 16.32 6.05
N GLU A 184 13.17 16.11 4.77
CA GLU A 184 13.40 17.19 3.80
C GLU A 184 12.12 18.01 3.53
N VAL A 185 10.96 17.34 3.44
CA VAL A 185 9.66 18.02 3.28
C VAL A 185 9.25 18.78 4.55
N LEU A 186 9.57 18.24 5.73
CA LEU A 186 9.24 18.89 7.00
C LEU A 186 10.22 20.02 7.38
N ALA A 187 11.46 19.99 6.88
CA ALA A 187 12.51 20.95 7.22
C ALA A 187 12.11 22.42 7.11
N PRO A 188 11.52 22.91 5.99
CA PRO A 188 11.17 24.32 5.83
C PRO A 188 9.97 24.77 6.68
N GLN A 189 9.22 23.83 7.27
CA GLN A 189 8.00 24.16 8.01
C GLN A 189 8.33 24.60 9.43
N THR A 190 7.68 25.68 9.89
CA THR A 190 8.00 26.36 11.15
C THR A 190 7.03 26.07 12.30
N SER A 191 5.86 25.51 12.01
CA SER A 191 4.82 25.23 13.01
C SER A 191 4.26 23.83 12.85
N SER A 192 4.13 23.11 13.96
CA SER A 192 3.46 21.81 14.05
C SER A 192 1.93 22.00 14.06
N PRO A 193 1.14 21.06 13.49
CA PRO A 193 1.56 19.82 12.84
C PRO A 193 2.22 20.07 11.46
N TYR A 194 3.30 19.34 11.20
CA TYR A 194 4.02 19.39 9.93
C TYR A 194 3.31 18.54 8.88
N ALA A 195 3.09 19.07 7.69
CA ALA A 195 2.33 18.41 6.64
C ALA A 195 3.24 17.87 5.54
N MET A 196 3.07 16.59 5.18
CA MET A 196 3.68 16.01 3.99
C MET A 196 2.59 15.58 3.01
N PRO A 197 2.52 16.18 1.81
CA PRO A 197 1.61 15.70 0.78
C PRO A 197 2.08 14.33 0.27
N VAL A 198 1.17 13.36 0.24
CA VAL A 198 1.42 12.03 -0.28
C VAL A 198 0.33 11.65 -1.26
N GLY A 199 0.71 10.84 -2.24
CA GLY A 199 -0.26 10.21 -3.13
C GLY A 199 0.20 8.83 -3.57
N PHE A 200 -0.78 7.96 -3.74
CA PHE A 200 -0.61 6.60 -4.24
C PHE A 200 -1.94 6.09 -4.80
N THR A 201 -1.83 5.04 -5.62
CA THR A 201 -2.97 4.40 -6.28
C THR A 201 -3.38 3.14 -5.51
N VAL A 202 -4.69 2.96 -5.37
CA VAL A 202 -5.31 1.77 -4.77
C VAL A 202 -6.14 1.07 -5.84
N SER A 203 -6.10 -0.26 -5.85
CA SER A 203 -6.95 -1.07 -6.72
C SER A 203 -7.75 -2.05 -5.91
N ILE A 204 -9.07 -1.98 -6.04
CA ILE A 204 -10.03 -2.82 -5.33
C ILE A 204 -10.64 -3.78 -6.35
N PRO A 205 -10.26 -5.06 -6.34
CA PRO A 205 -10.97 -6.09 -7.10
C PRO A 205 -12.44 -6.09 -6.69
N LEU A 206 -13.37 -6.21 -7.65
CA LEU A 206 -14.79 -6.23 -7.31
C LEU A 206 -15.15 -7.50 -6.52
N ASP A 207 -14.54 -8.64 -6.84
CA ASP A 207 -14.73 -9.93 -6.16
C ASP A 207 -14.24 -9.96 -4.70
N ASP A 208 -13.46 -8.96 -4.28
CA ASP A 208 -13.12 -8.72 -2.87
C ASP A 208 -14.30 -8.14 -2.09
N LEU A 209 -15.27 -7.49 -2.75
CA LEU A 209 -16.52 -7.08 -2.14
C LEU A 209 -17.47 -8.28 -2.09
N LEU A 210 -17.92 -8.66 -0.89
CA LEU A 210 -18.69 -9.89 -0.69
C LEU A 210 -19.93 -9.97 -1.60
N ILE A 211 -20.62 -8.85 -1.84
CA ILE A 211 -21.79 -8.80 -2.73
C ILE A 211 -21.50 -9.24 -4.16
N PHE A 212 -20.25 -9.09 -4.63
CA PHE A 212 -19.80 -9.50 -5.95
C PHE A 212 -18.99 -10.80 -5.94
N SER A 213 -18.75 -11.42 -4.78
CA SER A 213 -17.96 -12.66 -4.67
C SER A 213 -18.52 -13.82 -5.51
N ALA A 214 -19.84 -13.87 -5.70
CA ALA A 214 -20.51 -14.86 -6.53
C ALA A 214 -20.74 -14.38 -7.97
N PHE A 215 -20.34 -13.14 -8.31
CA PHE A 215 -20.60 -12.57 -9.61
C PHE A 215 -19.47 -12.93 -10.60
N SER A 216 -19.79 -13.73 -11.61
CA SER A 216 -18.86 -14.11 -12.69
C SER A 216 -19.15 -13.33 -13.98
N GLU A 217 -19.70 -13.99 -14.99
CA GLU A 217 -20.05 -13.44 -16.28
C GLU A 217 -21.56 -13.23 -16.36
N TYR A 218 -21.98 -11.98 -16.57
CA TYR A 218 -23.40 -11.68 -16.75
C TYR A 218 -23.67 -10.85 -17.99
N PRO A 219 -24.75 -11.16 -18.72
CA PRO A 219 -25.14 -10.36 -19.87
C PRO A 219 -25.66 -9.00 -19.39
N ASN A 220 -25.18 -7.94 -20.02
CA ASN A 220 -25.64 -6.58 -19.74
C ASN A 220 -27.12 -6.42 -20.06
N SER A 221 -27.69 -7.20 -20.98
CA SER A 221 -29.15 -7.22 -21.20
C SER A 221 -29.97 -7.49 -19.92
N LEU A 222 -29.41 -8.17 -18.92
CA LEU A 222 -30.03 -8.43 -17.63
C LEU A 222 -29.67 -7.38 -16.56
N PHE A 223 -28.44 -6.88 -16.56
CA PHE A 223 -27.88 -6.02 -15.50
C PHE A 223 -27.52 -4.60 -15.97
N ASP A 224 -28.07 -4.16 -17.11
CA ASP A 224 -27.81 -2.83 -17.67
C ASP A 224 -28.10 -1.72 -16.65
N ASP A 225 -27.29 -0.66 -16.70
CA ASP A 225 -27.30 0.43 -15.71
C ASP A 225 -27.10 -0.04 -14.25
N LEU A 226 -26.20 -1.00 -14.03
CA LEU A 226 -25.73 -1.40 -12.70
C LEU A 226 -24.66 -0.44 -12.21
N LYS A 227 -24.84 0.11 -11.01
CA LYS A 227 -23.92 1.06 -10.38
C LYS A 227 -23.64 0.69 -8.95
N ILE A 228 -22.43 1.00 -8.49
CA ILE A 228 -22.09 1.03 -7.09
C ILE A 228 -21.98 2.48 -6.63
N LYS A 229 -22.59 2.76 -5.48
CA LYS A 229 -22.38 3.99 -4.74
C LYS A 229 -21.67 3.63 -3.44
N PHE A 230 -20.57 4.30 -3.12
CA PHE A 230 -19.82 4.00 -1.90
C PHE A 230 -19.22 5.25 -1.24
N LYS A 231 -18.81 5.10 0.02
CA LYS A 231 -18.06 6.11 0.79
C LYS A 231 -16.69 5.57 1.19
N ILE A 232 -15.71 6.47 1.25
CA ILE A 232 -14.34 6.12 1.63
C ILE A 232 -14.21 5.99 3.15
N ASN A 233 -13.41 5.02 3.59
CA ASN A 233 -13.04 4.79 4.98
C ASN A 233 -11.68 5.43 5.30
N PRO A 234 -11.63 6.65 5.86
CA PRO A 234 -10.36 7.26 6.26
C PRO A 234 -9.68 6.50 7.41
N SER A 235 -10.43 5.70 8.16
CA SER A 235 -9.90 4.90 9.28
C SER A 235 -9.20 3.62 8.82
N ALA A 236 -9.26 3.24 7.54
CA ALA A 236 -8.59 2.05 7.03
C ALA A 236 -7.07 2.23 6.85
N PHE A 237 -6.59 3.47 6.78
CA PHE A 237 -5.18 3.74 6.54
C PHE A 237 -4.32 3.38 7.74
N VAL A 238 -3.20 2.72 7.45
CA VAL A 238 -2.23 2.28 8.44
C VAL A 238 -0.81 2.61 8.00
N PHE A 239 0.09 2.61 8.98
CA PHE A 239 1.52 2.70 8.75
C PHE A 239 2.26 1.66 9.59
N CYS A 240 3.46 1.29 9.15
CA CYS A 240 4.39 0.53 9.96
C CYS A 240 5.83 0.82 9.54
N GLN A 241 6.77 0.66 10.47
CA GLN A 241 8.19 0.67 10.14
C GLN A 241 8.55 -0.64 9.41
N VAL A 242 9.24 -0.53 8.28
CA VAL A 242 9.81 -1.69 7.59
C VAL A 242 10.94 -2.26 8.44
N ASP A 243 11.20 -3.57 8.36
CA ASP A 243 12.34 -4.17 9.05
C ASP A 243 13.60 -3.32 8.77
N PRO A 244 14.25 -2.75 9.80
CA PRO A 244 15.35 -1.84 9.56
C PRO A 244 16.57 -2.51 8.91
N VAL A 245 16.77 -3.82 9.09
CA VAL A 245 17.81 -4.58 8.40
C VAL A 245 17.49 -4.67 6.92
N MET A 246 16.24 -4.97 6.58
CA MET A 246 15.79 -4.99 5.17
C MET A 246 15.84 -3.59 4.55
N SER A 247 15.41 -2.58 5.30
CA SER A 247 15.46 -1.17 4.92
C SER A 247 16.89 -0.72 4.61
N MET A 248 17.84 -1.05 5.48
CA MET A 248 19.24 -0.68 5.28
C MET A 248 19.90 -1.48 4.15
N ALA A 249 19.59 -2.76 4.03
CA ALA A 249 20.05 -3.57 2.91
C ALA A 249 19.55 -3.02 1.56
N LYS A 250 18.28 -2.58 1.50
CA LYS A 250 17.71 -1.89 0.35
C LYS A 250 18.43 -0.58 0.06
N TYR A 251 18.62 0.26 1.08
CA TYR A 251 19.34 1.53 0.96
C TYR A 251 20.76 1.32 0.40
N TYR A 252 21.50 0.34 0.92
CA TYR A 252 22.82 -0.01 0.41
C TYR A 252 22.77 -0.50 -1.04
N ALA A 253 21.81 -1.36 -1.38
CA ALA A 253 21.66 -1.87 -2.74
C ALA A 253 21.37 -0.75 -3.75
N ILE A 254 20.50 0.20 -3.40
CA ILE A 254 20.15 1.34 -4.27
C ILE A 254 21.33 2.30 -4.43
N ASN A 255 21.99 2.64 -3.32
CA ASN A 255 23.02 3.69 -3.29
C ASN A 255 24.45 3.13 -3.39
N LYS A 256 24.62 1.85 -3.74
CA LYS A 256 25.92 1.16 -3.74
C LYS A 256 27.00 1.96 -4.47
N ASP A 257 26.70 2.41 -5.69
CA ASP A 257 27.67 3.10 -6.54
C ASP A 257 28.04 4.48 -5.97
N GLU A 258 27.06 5.22 -5.44
CA GLU A 258 27.28 6.53 -4.80
C GLU A 258 28.06 6.38 -3.49
N LEU A 259 27.72 5.39 -2.67
CA LEU A 259 28.41 5.08 -1.41
C LEU A 259 29.86 4.64 -1.67
N LEU A 260 30.11 3.86 -2.71
CA LEU A 260 31.48 3.49 -3.12
C LEU A 260 32.28 4.70 -3.63
N SER A 261 31.61 5.69 -4.22
CA SER A 261 32.25 6.91 -4.74
C SER A 261 32.49 8.01 -3.68
N SER A 262 31.74 8.00 -2.57
CA SER A 262 31.69 9.09 -1.59
C SER A 262 32.69 8.96 -0.41
N GLY A 263 33.67 8.07 -0.53
CA GLY A 263 34.77 7.89 0.42
C GLY A 263 34.49 6.89 1.55
N GLN A 264 35.53 6.51 2.29
CA GLN A 264 35.47 5.45 3.30
C GLN A 264 34.56 5.77 4.50
N ASP A 265 34.29 7.05 4.79
CA ASP A 265 33.65 7.44 6.05
C ASP A 265 32.13 7.16 6.06
N LYS A 266 31.40 7.39 4.96
CA LYS A 266 29.98 6.98 4.86
C LYS A 266 29.81 5.46 4.91
N LEU A 267 30.76 4.71 4.35
CA LEU A 267 30.76 3.25 4.41
C LEU A 267 31.04 2.73 5.82
N LYS A 268 31.92 3.40 6.59
CA LYS A 268 32.15 3.07 8.01
C LYS A 268 30.90 3.29 8.85
N ASP A 269 30.14 4.36 8.63
CA ASP A 269 28.90 4.61 9.38
C ASP A 269 27.84 3.51 9.14
N ILE A 270 27.76 3.00 7.90
CA ILE A 270 26.85 1.90 7.53
C ILE A 270 27.36 0.56 8.07
N ASP A 271 28.65 0.27 7.95
CA ASP A 271 29.24 -0.95 8.52
C ASP A 271 29.10 -0.95 10.05
N LEU A 272 29.31 0.20 10.69
CA LEU A 272 29.08 0.40 12.12
C LEU A 272 27.60 0.20 12.50
N PHE A 273 26.66 0.67 11.68
CA PHE A 273 25.23 0.42 11.86
C PHE A 273 24.92 -1.09 11.88
N PHE A 274 25.41 -1.85 10.90
CA PHE A 274 25.18 -3.30 10.84
C PHE A 274 25.89 -4.07 11.97
N ARG A 275 27.09 -3.63 12.38
CA ARG A 275 27.84 -4.23 13.49
C ARG A 275 27.22 -3.95 14.85
N ASN A 276 26.67 -2.74 15.03
CA ASN A 276 26.02 -2.32 16.26
C ASN A 276 24.53 -2.71 16.29
N TRP A 277 24.02 -3.32 15.22
CA TRP A 277 22.66 -3.80 15.17
C TRP A 277 22.51 -5.03 16.07
N SER A 278 21.80 -4.89 17.18
CA SER A 278 21.53 -6.03 18.04
C SER A 278 20.61 -7.04 17.35
N LEU A 279 20.99 -8.32 17.35
CA LEU A 279 20.13 -9.44 16.95
C LEU A 279 18.88 -9.59 17.86
N THR A 280 18.86 -8.93 19.03
CA THR A 280 17.71 -8.89 19.95
C THR A 280 16.83 -7.66 19.75
N PHE A 281 17.10 -6.83 18.75
CA PHE A 281 16.36 -5.59 18.53
C PHE A 281 14.89 -5.86 18.23
N GLN A 282 14.02 -5.46 19.16
CA GLN A 282 12.59 -5.61 19.06
C GLN A 282 11.98 -4.32 18.53
N TYR A 283 11.36 -4.40 17.36
CA TYR A 283 10.47 -3.37 16.85
C TYR A 283 9.06 -3.95 16.75
N THR A 284 8.07 -3.08 16.82
CA THR A 284 6.69 -3.51 16.90
C THR A 284 6.28 -4.16 15.57
N ASN A 285 6.09 -5.48 15.59
CA ASN A 285 5.69 -6.26 14.42
C ASN A 285 4.19 -6.11 14.11
N MET A 286 3.70 -4.88 14.02
CA MET A 286 2.29 -4.60 13.78
C MET A 286 2.09 -3.35 12.94
N TYR A 287 0.91 -3.26 12.34
CA TYR A 287 0.41 -2.02 11.75
C TYR A 287 -0.19 -1.11 12.82
N THR A 288 0.10 0.18 12.72
CA THR A 288 -0.55 1.22 13.49
C THR A 288 -1.53 1.98 12.60
N GLN A 289 -2.73 2.23 13.10
CA GLN A 289 -3.72 3.03 12.40
C GLN A 289 -3.30 4.50 12.37
N ILE A 290 -3.50 5.18 11.23
CA ILE A 290 -3.25 6.63 11.16
C ILE A 290 -4.17 7.36 12.14
N GLY A 291 -3.60 8.30 12.92
CA GLY A 291 -4.28 8.99 14.01
C GLY A 291 -4.02 8.38 15.39
N CYS A 292 -3.41 7.19 15.45
CA CYS A 292 -2.87 6.62 16.68
C CYS A 292 -1.38 6.94 16.84
N THR A 293 -0.93 7.10 18.09
CA THR A 293 0.49 7.22 18.40
C THR A 293 1.20 5.89 18.12
N ALA A 294 2.34 5.93 17.45
CA ALA A 294 3.25 4.80 17.38
C ALA A 294 4.61 5.19 17.94
N ASP A 295 5.23 4.26 18.65
CA ASP A 295 6.64 4.35 18.98
C ASP A 295 7.45 4.01 17.73
N LEU A 296 7.88 5.04 17.00
CA LEU A 296 8.97 4.88 16.03
C LEU A 296 10.25 4.65 16.80
N ILE A 297 11.10 3.77 16.31
CA ILE A 297 12.37 3.50 16.98
C ILE A 297 13.19 4.79 16.94
N THR A 298 13.44 5.34 18.13
CA THR A 298 14.13 6.63 18.34
C THR A 298 15.65 6.50 18.47
N GLY A 299 16.18 5.28 18.42
CA GLY A 299 17.62 5.04 18.37
C GLY A 299 17.99 3.56 18.37
N ILE A 300 18.92 3.19 17.50
CA ILE A 300 19.69 1.95 17.66
C ILE A 300 20.82 2.32 18.58
N ARG A 301 20.61 2.20 19.89
CA ARG A 301 21.72 2.31 20.83
C ARG A 301 22.48 0.99 20.77
N ALA A 302 23.79 1.07 20.57
CA ALA A 302 24.67 -0.02 20.91
C ALA A 302 24.48 -0.27 22.41
N GLU A 303 23.73 -1.29 22.80
CA GLU A 303 24.07 -1.95 24.05
C GLU A 303 25.44 -2.55 23.79
N GLU A 304 26.46 -1.94 24.39
CA GLU A 304 27.71 -2.63 24.67
C GLU A 304 27.28 -3.92 25.38
N LEU A 305 27.47 -5.07 24.71
CA LEU A 305 27.20 -6.40 25.27
C LEU A 305 28.11 -6.58 26.49
N THR A 306 27.69 -6.01 27.62
CA THR A 306 28.22 -6.36 28.92
C THR A 306 27.56 -7.67 29.34
N PRO A 307 28.33 -8.67 29.77
CA PRO A 307 27.82 -10.00 30.04
C PRO A 307 27.11 -10.01 31.40
N SER A 308 25.89 -9.48 31.48
CA SER A 308 24.97 -9.80 32.58
C SER A 308 23.54 -9.56 32.17
N GLY A 309 22.88 -10.62 31.71
CA GLY A 309 21.46 -10.60 31.39
C GLY A 309 20.57 -10.27 32.60
N LEU A 310 19.38 -9.79 32.26
CA LEU A 310 18.16 -9.69 33.07
C LEU A 310 18.22 -8.72 34.26
N LYS A 311 17.53 -7.57 34.13
CA LYS A 311 16.38 -7.20 34.99
C LYS A 311 15.79 -5.80 34.66
N ASN A 312 14.48 -5.81 34.42
CA ASN A 312 13.47 -4.81 34.80
C ASN A 312 13.33 -3.50 34.00
N LEU A 313 12.25 -3.45 33.20
CA LEU A 313 11.48 -2.24 32.93
C LEU A 313 11.01 -1.65 34.27
N VAL A 314 11.45 -0.45 34.61
CA VAL A 314 10.83 0.39 35.65
C VAL A 314 10.59 1.76 35.02
N CYS A 315 9.31 2.12 34.93
CA CYS A 315 8.87 3.48 34.67
C CYS A 315 9.16 4.31 35.92
N ASP A 316 9.94 5.38 35.80
CA ASP A 316 10.12 6.36 36.87
C ASP A 316 9.86 7.76 36.28
N ILE A 317 8.65 8.27 36.52
CA ILE A 317 8.33 9.68 36.41
C ILE A 317 8.61 10.29 37.79
N LYS A 318 9.46 11.32 37.86
CA LYS A 318 9.43 12.26 38.99
C LYS A 318 9.41 13.70 38.52
N PRO A 319 8.60 14.56 39.16
CA PRO A 319 8.45 15.96 38.81
C PRO A 319 9.53 16.80 39.48
N VAL A 320 10.01 17.83 38.78
CA VAL A 320 10.12 19.21 39.28
C VAL A 320 9.80 20.14 38.11
#